data_AF-A0A4W4E6N8-F1
#
_entry.id   AF-A0A4W4E6N8-F1
#
_cell.length_a   1.000
_cell.length_b   1.000
_cell.length_c   1.000
_cell.angle_alpha   90.00
_cell.angle_beta   90.00
_cell.angle_gamma   90.00
#
_symmetry.space_group_name_H-M   'P 1'
#
loop_
_entity.id
_entity.type
_entity.pdbx_description
1 polymer ?
#
loop_
_entity_poly.entity_id
_entity_poly.type
_entity_poly.pdbx_seq_one_letter_code
_entity_poly.pdbx_strand_id
1 'polypeptide(L)'
;MAREQLNVGDLLPLLETSDLQQLDEVKGLINEHLSTERGSVLLNGLVDYFLETESTPVTHILCSVREPHDKHLFDKMNECMAKPACRLSTLTLLGHVVRKQPSWIHKIARYPLLLSLLRCLKMDTDAVVLITAVLVLVTLLPMIPQAGKQHLYEVFDIFGRLAAWTLRNPGHVSEVHVIHLHAGVYSLFHRLYGMYPCNFISYLRSHYSMKENVDTFEEVVKVGGRGASLYVHFSSRSIKNAKK
;
A
#
# COMPACT_ATOMS: atom_id res chain seq x y z
N MET A 1 33.20 7.66 36.04
CA MET A 1 33.26 8.05 34.61
C MET A 1 31.87 7.85 34.04
N ALA A 2 31.21 8.94 33.68
CA ALA A 2 29.83 8.93 33.23
C ALA A 2 29.75 8.17 31.90
N ARG A 3 28.97 7.08 31.86
CA ARG A 3 28.49 6.54 30.58
C ARG A 3 27.61 7.65 30.00
N GLU A 4 28.13 8.40 29.03
CA GLU A 4 27.32 9.28 28.20
C GLU A 4 26.13 8.45 27.73
N GLN A 5 24.93 8.87 28.12
CA GLN A 5 23.70 8.33 27.56
C GLN A 5 23.70 8.80 26.10
N LEU A 6 24.30 8.00 25.22
CA LEU A 6 24.24 8.19 23.76
C LEU A 6 22.78 8.51 23.42
N ASN A 7 22.55 9.72 22.91
CA ASN A 7 21.20 10.11 22.58
C ASN A 7 20.77 9.25 21.41
N VAL A 8 19.53 8.77 21.45
CA VAL A 8 19.01 7.81 20.47
C VAL A 8 19.11 8.35 19.03
N GLY A 9 19.03 9.68 18.87
CA GLY A 9 19.23 10.37 17.60
C GLY A 9 20.67 10.33 17.06
N ASP A 10 21.68 10.20 17.92
CA ASP A 10 23.09 10.18 17.52
C ASP A 10 23.48 8.85 16.84
N LEU A 11 22.69 7.79 17.09
CA LEU A 11 22.88 6.47 16.48
C LEU A 11 22.37 6.40 15.03
N LEU A 12 21.42 7.27 14.63
CA LEU A 12 20.77 7.18 13.32
C LEU A 12 21.72 7.51 12.17
N PRO A 13 22.52 8.60 12.22
CA PRO A 13 23.48 8.90 11.16
C PRO A 13 24.58 7.83 11.03
N LEU A 14 24.90 7.11 12.12
CA LEU A 14 25.91 6.05 12.12
C LEU A 14 25.48 4.84 11.31
N LEU A 15 24.18 4.69 11.00
CA LEU A 15 23.70 3.62 10.11
C LEU A 15 24.14 3.79 8.66
N GLU A 16 24.58 4.98 8.25
CA GLU A 16 25.09 5.23 6.89
C GLU A 16 26.58 4.88 6.73
N THR A 17 27.21 4.28 7.74
CA THR A 17 28.61 3.85 7.65
C THR A 17 28.80 2.79 6.55
N SER A 18 29.92 2.87 5.84
CA SER A 18 30.34 1.86 4.86
C SER A 18 31.01 0.64 5.50
N ASP A 19 31.32 0.71 6.80
CA ASP A 19 31.90 -0.40 7.54
C ASP A 19 30.81 -1.38 8.00
N LEU A 20 30.86 -2.60 7.47
CA LEU A 20 29.89 -3.65 7.79
C LEU A 20 29.92 -4.07 9.26
N GLN A 21 31.09 -4.10 9.90
CA GLN A 21 31.19 -4.47 11.32
C GLN A 21 30.55 -3.40 12.19
N GLN A 22 30.90 -2.14 11.95
CA GLN A 22 30.29 -1.01 12.66
C GLN A 22 28.78 -0.95 12.42
N LEU A 23 28.32 -1.21 11.20
CA LEU A 23 26.90 -1.23 10.87
C LEU A 23 26.14 -2.31 11.65
N ASP A 24 26.69 -3.52 11.76
CA ASP A 24 26.07 -4.61 12.51
C ASP A 24 26.08 -4.34 14.02
N GLU A 25 27.13 -3.72 14.55
CA GLU A 25 27.17 -3.24 15.93
C GLU A 25 26.07 -2.19 16.22
N VAL A 26 25.95 -1.17 15.35
CA VAL A 26 24.93 -0.12 15.50
C VAL A 26 23.52 -0.71 15.38
N LYS A 27 23.28 -1.63 14.45
CA LYS A 27 22.00 -2.37 14.37
C LYS A 27 21.71 -3.17 15.64
N GLY A 28 22.73 -3.80 16.22
CA GLY A 28 22.62 -4.51 17.49
C GLY A 28 22.16 -3.59 18.62
N LEU A 29 22.82 -2.44 18.77
CA LEU A 29 22.49 -1.42 19.77
C LEU A 29 21.07 -0.87 19.59
N ILE A 30 20.65 -0.59 18.35
CA ILE A 30 19.30 -0.12 18.05
C ILE A 30 18.26 -1.17 18.43
N ASN A 31 18.48 -2.45 18.10
CA ASN A 31 17.55 -3.52 18.45
C ASN A 31 17.45 -3.72 19.98
N GLU A 32 18.56 -3.57 20.70
CA GLU A 32 18.56 -3.58 22.16
C GLU A 32 17.74 -2.41 22.71
N HIS A 33 17.95 -1.19 22.19
CA HIS A 33 17.21 0.00 22.61
C HIS A 33 15.72 -0.07 22.27
N LEU A 34 15.36 -0.68 21.13
CA LEU A 34 13.96 -0.92 20.79
C LEU A 34 13.28 -1.77 21.85
N SER A 35 13.99 -2.70 22.48
CA SER A 35 13.45 -3.58 23.52
C SER A 35 13.28 -2.89 24.89
N THR A 36 13.72 -1.63 25.03
CA THR A 36 13.59 -0.85 26.28
C THR A 36 12.27 -0.06 26.35
N GLU A 37 11.96 0.53 27.50
CA GLU A 37 10.79 1.42 27.68
C GLU A 37 10.77 2.61 26.71
N ARG A 38 11.94 3.05 26.22
CA ARG A 38 12.07 4.16 25.25
C ARG A 38 12.02 3.69 23.80
N GLY A 39 11.73 2.41 23.54
CA GLY A 39 11.72 1.84 22.20
C GLY A 39 10.72 2.50 21.24
N SER A 40 9.59 3.00 21.75
CA SER A 40 8.61 3.74 20.94
C SER A 40 9.15 5.10 20.44
N VAL A 41 9.95 5.79 21.26
CA VAL A 41 10.59 7.06 20.87
C VAL A 41 11.66 6.83 19.81
N LEU A 42 12.48 5.78 19.98
CA LEU A 42 13.47 5.37 18.98
C LEU A 42 12.79 4.99 17.66
N LEU A 43 11.72 4.20 17.71
CA LEU A 43 10.97 3.82 16.53
C LEU A 43 10.43 5.03 15.78
N ASN A 44 9.89 6.03 16.49
CA ASN A 44 9.44 7.27 15.88
C ASN A 44 10.59 8.02 15.20
N GLY A 45 11.75 8.11 15.85
CA GLY A 45 12.96 8.71 15.28
C GLY A 45 13.46 7.97 14.03
N LEU A 46 13.41 6.63 14.02
CA LEU A 46 13.73 5.82 12.84
C LEU A 46 12.78 6.10 11.68
N VAL A 47 11.47 6.23 11.95
CA VAL A 47 10.50 6.60 10.92
C VAL A 47 10.77 8.02 10.40
N ASP A 48 10.99 8.99 11.28
CA ASP A 48 11.28 10.37 10.87
C ASP A 48 12.56 10.46 10.02
N TYR A 49 13.62 9.78 10.43
CA TYR A 49 14.86 9.70 9.66
C TYR A 49 14.65 9.02 8.30
N PHE A 50 13.86 7.95 8.23
CA PHE A 50 13.50 7.33 6.94
C PHE A 50 12.76 8.30 6.03
N LEU A 51 11.82 9.09 6.56
CA LEU A 51 11.06 10.06 5.76
C LEU A 51 11.94 11.17 5.17
N GLU A 52 13.06 11.47 5.81
CA GLU A 52 14.03 12.49 5.34
C GLU A 52 15.08 11.91 4.38
N THR A 53 15.50 10.66 4.57
CA THR A 53 16.71 10.09 3.92
C THR A 53 16.45 8.92 2.98
N GLU A 54 15.29 8.26 3.10
CA GLU A 54 15.00 6.98 2.45
C GLU A 54 16.09 5.90 2.69
N SER A 55 16.76 5.98 3.84
CA SER A 55 17.87 5.09 4.23
C SER A 55 17.50 3.60 4.16
N THR A 56 18.34 2.83 3.44
CA THR A 56 18.17 1.38 3.28
C THR A 56 18.41 0.62 4.60
N PRO A 57 19.47 0.91 5.37
CA PRO A 57 19.65 0.34 6.72
C PRO A 57 18.43 0.55 7.62
N VAL A 58 17.89 1.77 7.66
CA VAL A 58 16.72 2.09 8.49
C VAL A 58 15.48 1.36 8.00
N THR A 59 15.27 1.26 6.68
CA THR A 59 14.19 0.45 6.10
C THR A 59 14.29 -1.01 6.57
N HIS A 60 15.50 -1.59 6.59
CA HIS A 60 15.68 -2.97 7.06
C HIS A 60 15.29 -3.14 8.54
N ILE A 61 15.65 -2.18 9.39
CA ILE A 61 15.29 -2.18 10.82
C ILE A 61 13.78 -2.06 10.99
N LEU A 62 13.14 -1.07 10.36
CA LEU A 62 11.69 -0.84 10.42
C LEU A 62 10.88 -2.05 9.91
N CYS A 63 11.38 -2.73 8.88
CA CYS A 63 10.80 -3.96 8.36
C CYS A 63 10.98 -5.19 9.27
N SER A 64 11.93 -5.15 10.20
CA SER A 64 12.24 -6.24 11.14
C SER A 64 11.58 -6.05 12.51
N VAL A 65 10.75 -5.01 12.65
CA VAL A 65 10.00 -4.69 13.87
C VAL A 65 9.17 -5.89 14.34
N ARG A 66 9.19 -6.12 15.65
CA ARG A 66 8.46 -7.21 16.32
C ARG A 66 7.40 -6.63 17.24
N GLU A 67 6.43 -7.44 17.62
CA GLU A 67 5.48 -7.10 18.67
C GLU A 67 6.22 -6.79 19.99
N PRO A 68 5.79 -5.79 20.78
CA PRO A 68 4.58 -4.97 20.64
C PRO A 68 4.76 -3.66 19.83
N HIS A 69 5.90 -3.49 19.15
CA HIS A 69 6.22 -2.24 18.43
C HIS A 69 5.46 -2.08 17.11
N ASP A 70 4.77 -3.13 16.64
CA ASP A 70 3.85 -3.10 15.49
C ASP A 70 2.81 -1.99 15.63
N LYS A 71 2.24 -1.83 16.84
CA LYS A 71 1.29 -0.78 17.15
C LYS A 71 1.89 0.61 16.93
N HIS A 72 3.05 0.87 17.54
CA HIS A 72 3.70 2.18 17.45
C HIS A 72 4.10 2.53 16.01
N LEU A 73 4.54 1.52 15.24
CA LEU A 73 4.85 1.70 13.82
C LEU A 73 3.59 2.11 13.04
N PHE A 74 2.48 1.40 13.21
CA PHE A 74 1.24 1.74 12.52
C PHE A 74 0.67 3.10 12.93
N ASP A 75 0.73 3.44 14.21
CA ASP A 75 0.25 4.73 14.72
C ASP A 75 1.07 5.87 14.11
N LYS A 76 2.41 5.78 14.15
CA LYS A 76 3.30 6.78 13.55
C LYS A 76 3.11 6.92 12.04
N MET A 77 2.97 5.80 11.32
CA MET A 77 2.70 5.84 9.87
C MET A 77 1.34 6.48 9.57
N ASN A 78 0.32 6.23 10.40
CA ASN A 78 -0.99 6.85 10.21
C ASN A 78 -0.94 8.38 10.39
N GLU A 79 -0.16 8.87 11.36
CA GLU A 79 0.10 10.31 11.52
C GLU A 79 0.80 10.91 10.29
N CYS A 80 1.82 10.22 9.77
CA CYS A 80 2.57 10.69 8.61
C CYS A 80 1.73 10.67 7.32
N MET A 81 0.82 9.70 7.17
CA MET A 81 -0.13 9.64 6.03
C MET A 81 -1.06 10.86 5.95
N ALA A 82 -1.37 11.49 7.10
CA ALA A 82 -2.20 12.69 7.13
C ALA A 82 -1.49 13.91 6.53
N LYS A 83 -0.15 13.93 6.54
CA LYS A 83 0.67 15.01 5.99
C LYS A 83 0.96 14.76 4.50
N PRO A 84 0.54 15.65 3.58
CA PRO A 84 0.80 15.47 2.15
C PRO A 84 2.29 15.25 1.81
N ALA A 85 3.18 16.02 2.45
CA ALA A 85 4.62 15.93 2.20
C ALA A 85 5.24 14.56 2.58
N CYS A 86 4.68 13.86 3.58
CA CYS A 86 5.21 12.58 4.05
C CYS A 86 4.50 11.38 3.42
N ARG A 87 3.39 11.59 2.71
CA ARG A 87 2.46 10.53 2.29
C ARG A 87 3.12 9.49 1.39
N LEU A 88 3.85 9.94 0.36
CA LEU A 88 4.52 9.05 -0.57
C LEU A 88 5.56 8.18 0.15
N SER A 89 6.49 8.79 0.88
CA SER A 89 7.53 8.05 1.61
C SER A 89 6.91 7.10 2.65
N THR A 90 5.83 7.51 3.34
CA THR A 90 5.11 6.61 4.26
C THR A 90 4.47 5.41 3.56
N LEU A 91 3.88 5.61 2.37
CA LEU A 91 3.37 4.51 1.54
C LEU A 91 4.49 3.59 1.05
N THR A 92 5.64 4.15 0.68
CA THR A 92 6.83 3.39 0.29
C THR A 92 7.27 2.50 1.45
N LEU A 93 7.40 3.05 2.67
CA LEU A 93 7.71 2.29 3.87
C LEU A 93 6.68 1.17 4.12
N LEU A 94 5.38 1.48 4.01
CA LEU A 94 4.33 0.48 4.16
C LEU A 94 4.46 -0.64 3.13
N GLY A 95 4.80 -0.30 1.89
CA GLY A 95 5.10 -1.28 0.86
C GLY A 95 6.27 -2.19 1.23
N HIS A 96 7.35 -1.65 1.80
CA HIS A 96 8.47 -2.48 2.28
C HIS A 96 8.04 -3.42 3.41
N VAL A 97 7.31 -2.91 4.41
CA VAL A 97 6.84 -3.70 5.55
C VAL A 97 5.89 -4.82 5.12
N VAL A 98 4.87 -4.50 4.32
CA VAL A 98 3.88 -5.48 3.85
C VAL A 98 4.55 -6.57 3.02
N ARG A 99 5.51 -6.24 2.14
CA ARG A 99 6.24 -7.23 1.33
C ARG A 99 7.03 -8.24 2.16
N LYS A 100 7.49 -7.86 3.36
CA LYS A 100 8.18 -8.77 4.29
C LYS A 100 7.24 -9.74 4.98
N GLN A 101 5.93 -9.49 4.94
CA GLN A 101 4.88 -10.33 5.53
C GLN A 101 5.17 -10.69 7.00
N PRO A 102 5.41 -9.69 7.88
CA PRO A 102 5.64 -9.99 9.29
C PRO A 102 4.40 -10.67 9.89
N SER A 103 4.60 -11.52 10.89
CA SER A 103 3.51 -12.33 11.51
C SER A 103 2.32 -11.49 11.98
N TRP A 104 2.56 -10.25 12.39
CA TRP A 104 1.58 -9.30 12.90
C TRP A 104 0.89 -8.44 11.82
N ILE A 105 1.26 -8.54 10.53
CA ILE A 105 0.76 -7.63 9.48
C ILE A 105 -0.77 -7.66 9.34
N HIS A 106 -1.38 -8.82 9.56
CA HIS A 106 -2.82 -9.02 9.50
C HIS A 106 -3.60 -8.10 10.47
N LYS A 107 -2.95 -7.61 11.53
CA LYS A 107 -3.56 -6.70 12.50
C LYS A 107 -3.89 -5.33 11.90
N ILE A 108 -3.25 -4.92 10.81
CA ILE A 108 -3.48 -3.61 10.15
C ILE A 108 -4.96 -3.37 9.83
N ALA A 109 -5.73 -4.44 9.63
CA ALA A 109 -7.18 -4.37 9.42
C ALA A 109 -7.96 -3.72 10.58
N ARG A 110 -7.36 -3.67 11.78
CA ARG A 110 -7.93 -3.05 12.99
C ARG A 110 -7.37 -1.66 13.25
N TYR A 111 -6.37 -1.21 12.49
CA TYR A 111 -5.71 0.08 12.68
C TYR A 111 -6.24 1.13 11.70
N PRO A 112 -6.27 2.41 12.11
CA PRO A 112 -6.72 3.51 11.25
C PRO A 112 -5.85 3.69 9.99
N LEU A 113 -4.63 3.16 9.99
CA LEU A 113 -3.73 3.18 8.83
C LEU A 113 -4.36 2.58 7.57
N LEU A 114 -5.12 1.49 7.69
CA LEU A 114 -5.82 0.90 6.54
C LEU A 114 -6.84 1.88 5.97
N LEU A 115 -7.61 2.57 6.82
CA LEU A 115 -8.58 3.57 6.38
C LEU A 115 -7.89 4.76 5.71
N SER A 116 -6.74 5.19 6.22
CA SER A 116 -5.92 6.25 5.61
C SER A 116 -5.41 5.84 4.22
N LEU A 117 -5.00 4.56 4.03
CA LEU A 117 -4.65 4.00 2.73
C LEU A 117 -5.85 4.00 1.77
N LEU A 118 -7.01 3.49 2.21
CA LEU A 118 -8.22 3.47 1.37
C LEU A 118 -8.68 4.88 1.01
N ARG A 119 -8.61 5.83 1.95
CA ARG A 119 -8.92 7.25 1.70
C ARG A 119 -7.96 7.87 0.69
N CYS A 120 -6.66 7.58 0.81
CA CYS A 120 -5.66 8.01 -0.18
C CYS A 120 -6.06 7.54 -1.59
N LEU A 121 -6.38 6.26 -1.74
CA LEU A 121 -6.84 5.69 -3.02
C LEU A 121 -8.19 6.20 -3.52
N LYS A 122 -9.00 6.84 -2.66
CA LYS A 122 -10.29 7.45 -3.01
C LYS A 122 -10.22 8.94 -3.31
N MET A 123 -9.22 9.65 -2.80
CA MET A 123 -9.19 11.11 -2.84
C MET A 123 -7.93 11.70 -3.48
N ASP A 124 -6.79 11.01 -3.42
CA ASP A 124 -5.54 11.55 -3.94
C ASP A 124 -5.54 11.65 -5.48
N THR A 125 -4.74 12.56 -6.00
CA THR A 125 -4.62 12.87 -7.43
C THR A 125 -3.20 12.73 -7.93
N ASP A 126 -2.21 12.62 -7.04
CA ASP A 126 -0.83 12.38 -7.42
C ASP A 126 -0.65 10.95 -7.96
N ALA A 127 -0.17 10.84 -9.20
CA ALA A 127 -0.07 9.56 -9.89
C ALA A 127 0.87 8.58 -9.16
N VAL A 128 2.01 9.06 -8.65
CA VAL A 128 3.01 8.22 -7.97
C VAL A 128 2.48 7.73 -6.63
N VAL A 129 1.75 8.58 -5.91
CA VAL A 129 1.04 8.21 -4.69
C VAL A 129 -0.01 7.13 -4.98
N LEU A 130 -0.84 7.30 -6.02
CA LEU A 130 -1.86 6.31 -6.40
C LEU A 130 -1.25 4.97 -6.83
N ILE A 131 -0.18 4.98 -7.61
CA ILE A 131 0.57 3.78 -8.03
C ILE A 131 1.10 3.04 -6.80
N THR A 132 1.80 3.75 -5.92
CA THR A 132 2.39 3.14 -4.72
C THR A 132 1.30 2.58 -3.80
N ALA A 133 0.24 3.35 -3.55
CA ALA A 133 -0.86 2.93 -2.69
C ALA A 133 -1.62 1.71 -3.25
N VAL A 134 -1.85 1.63 -4.57
CA VAL A 134 -2.57 0.48 -5.14
C VAL A 134 -1.74 -0.79 -5.05
N LEU A 135 -0.42 -0.70 -5.22
CA LEU A 135 0.49 -1.85 -5.04
C LEU A 135 0.52 -2.32 -3.59
N VAL A 136 0.51 -1.39 -2.63
CA VAL A 136 0.38 -1.72 -1.20
C VAL A 136 -0.93 -2.47 -0.95
N LEU A 137 -2.06 -1.93 -1.44
CA LEU A 137 -3.37 -2.55 -1.26
C LEU A 137 -3.44 -3.95 -1.88
N VAL A 138 -2.95 -4.14 -3.11
CA VAL A 138 -2.92 -5.43 -3.80
C VAL A 138 -2.13 -6.48 -3.01
N THR A 139 -1.01 -6.06 -2.42
CA THR A 139 -0.15 -6.94 -1.61
C THR A 139 -0.81 -7.24 -0.27
N LEU A 140 -1.50 -6.27 0.32
CA LEU A 140 -2.11 -6.39 1.65
C LEU A 140 -3.40 -7.21 1.66
N LEU A 141 -4.22 -7.12 0.62
CA LEU A 141 -5.50 -7.86 0.51
C LEU A 141 -5.42 -9.34 0.91
N PRO A 142 -4.48 -10.17 0.40
CA PRO A 142 -4.40 -11.59 0.78
C PRO A 142 -4.00 -11.80 2.25
N MET A 143 -3.43 -10.79 2.91
CA MET A 143 -3.01 -10.86 4.32
C MET A 143 -4.14 -10.51 5.30
N ILE A 144 -5.28 -10.02 4.81
CA ILE A 144 -6.45 -9.69 5.63
C ILE A 144 -7.48 -10.80 5.41
N PRO A 145 -7.46 -11.89 6.20
CA PRO A 145 -8.21 -13.12 5.93
C PRO A 145 -9.73 -12.92 5.90
N GLN A 146 -10.25 -11.84 6.50
CA GLN A 146 -11.67 -11.47 6.48
C GLN A 146 -11.83 -9.95 6.50
N ALA A 147 -11.56 -9.28 5.38
CA ALA A 147 -12.02 -7.90 5.22
C ALA A 147 -13.55 -7.90 5.35
N GLY A 148 -14.09 -7.11 6.29
CA GLY A 148 -15.54 -6.98 6.46
C GLY A 148 -16.19 -6.59 5.13
N LYS A 149 -17.44 -7.05 4.90
CA LYS A 149 -18.16 -6.79 3.63
C LYS A 149 -18.10 -5.32 3.19
N GLN A 150 -18.18 -4.40 4.16
CA GLN A 150 -18.07 -2.94 3.91
C GLN A 150 -16.72 -2.57 3.27
N HIS A 151 -15.59 -2.98 3.87
CA HIS A 151 -14.27 -2.70 3.30
C HIS A 151 -14.08 -3.32 1.92
N LEU A 152 -14.69 -4.48 1.65
CA LEU A 152 -14.62 -5.11 0.33
C LEU A 152 -15.30 -4.24 -0.75
N TYR A 153 -16.51 -3.73 -0.48
CA TYR A 153 -17.19 -2.84 -1.43
C TYR A 153 -16.42 -1.52 -1.62
N GLU A 154 -15.82 -0.98 -0.56
CA GLU A 154 -14.97 0.20 -0.68
C GLU A 154 -13.77 -0.03 -1.61
N VAL A 155 -13.18 -1.23 -1.59
CA VAL A 155 -12.10 -1.61 -2.50
C VAL A 155 -12.59 -1.76 -3.95
N PHE A 156 -13.83 -2.22 -4.16
CA PHE A 156 -14.45 -2.25 -5.49
C PHE A 156 -14.65 -0.84 -6.06
N ASP A 157 -15.14 0.10 -5.23
CA ASP A 157 -15.29 1.50 -5.64
C ASP A 157 -13.94 2.15 -5.97
N ILE A 158 -12.89 1.82 -5.19
CA ILE A 158 -11.51 2.24 -5.49
C ILE A 158 -11.08 1.71 -6.86
N PHE A 159 -11.35 0.43 -7.17
CA PHE A 159 -11.05 -0.12 -8.48
C PHE A 159 -11.74 0.66 -9.60
N GLY A 160 -13.04 0.94 -9.47
CA GLY A 160 -13.79 1.72 -10.46
C GLY A 160 -13.21 3.12 -10.66
N ARG A 161 -12.91 3.82 -9.56
CA ARG A 161 -12.29 5.15 -9.58
C ARG A 161 -10.96 5.15 -10.32
N LEU A 162 -10.04 4.24 -9.95
CA LEU A 162 -8.70 4.22 -10.53
C LEU A 162 -8.72 3.81 -12.01
N ALA A 163 -9.61 2.89 -12.39
CA ALA A 163 -9.82 2.54 -13.79
C ALA A 163 -10.28 3.76 -14.61
N ALA A 164 -11.27 4.50 -14.09
CA ALA A 164 -11.77 5.71 -14.74
C ALA A 164 -10.69 6.81 -14.80
N TRP A 165 -9.90 6.98 -13.73
CA TRP A 165 -8.80 7.94 -13.70
C TRP A 165 -7.73 7.64 -14.74
N THR A 166 -7.37 6.36 -14.90
CA THR A 166 -6.40 5.90 -15.90
C THR A 166 -6.88 6.20 -17.33
N LEU A 167 -8.17 6.02 -17.62
CA LEU A 167 -8.75 6.32 -18.92
C LEU A 167 -8.83 7.83 -19.18
N ARG A 168 -9.30 8.60 -18.19
CA ARG A 168 -9.50 10.05 -18.34
C ARG A 168 -8.21 10.82 -18.51
N ASN A 169 -7.05 10.20 -18.21
CA ASN A 169 -5.69 10.75 -18.23
C ASN A 169 -5.67 12.29 -18.14
N PRO A 170 -5.45 12.89 -16.96
CA PRO A 170 -5.68 14.31 -16.78
C PRO A 170 -4.69 15.24 -17.53
N GLY A 171 -3.97 14.77 -18.56
CA GLY A 171 -3.25 15.56 -19.56
C GLY A 171 -1.90 16.10 -19.08
N HIS A 172 -1.75 16.30 -17.78
CA HIS A 172 -0.54 16.79 -17.11
C HIS A 172 0.31 15.67 -16.49
N VAL A 173 -0.16 14.41 -16.56
CA VAL A 173 0.52 13.26 -15.97
C VAL A 173 1.37 12.56 -17.04
N SER A 174 2.62 12.25 -16.70
CA SER A 174 3.52 11.49 -17.57
C SER A 174 2.89 10.16 -18.00
N GLU A 175 2.99 9.84 -19.29
CA GLU A 175 2.48 8.59 -19.88
C GLU A 175 2.99 7.35 -19.14
N VAL A 176 4.25 7.37 -18.70
CA VAL A 176 4.87 6.29 -17.93
C VAL A 176 4.09 6.02 -16.63
N HIS A 177 3.68 7.08 -15.92
CA HIS A 177 2.89 6.92 -14.70
C HIS A 177 1.49 6.37 -14.99
N VAL A 178 0.86 6.77 -16.11
CA VAL A 178 -0.43 6.21 -16.52
C VAL A 178 -0.31 4.71 -16.81
N ILE A 179 0.75 4.28 -17.50
CA ILE A 179 1.02 2.86 -17.77
C ILE A 179 1.21 2.07 -16.47
N HIS A 180 2.01 2.59 -15.53
CA HIS A 180 2.23 1.93 -14.25
C HIS A 180 0.96 1.87 -13.39
N LEU A 181 0.14 2.92 -13.41
CA LEU A 181 -1.14 2.90 -12.72
C LEU A 181 -2.08 1.87 -13.35
N HIS A 182 -2.15 1.81 -14.68
CA HIS A 182 -2.92 0.78 -15.38
C HIS A 182 -2.50 -0.63 -14.96
N ALA A 183 -1.19 -0.91 -14.87
CA ALA A 183 -0.67 -2.18 -14.39
C ALA A 183 -1.07 -2.47 -12.93
N GLY A 184 -1.08 -1.45 -12.06
CA GLY A 184 -1.55 -1.54 -10.69
C GLY A 184 -3.05 -1.87 -10.59
N VAL A 185 -3.88 -1.17 -11.37
CA VAL A 185 -5.33 -1.41 -11.48
C VAL A 185 -5.61 -2.82 -12.00
N TYR A 186 -4.86 -3.28 -12.99
CA TYR A 186 -4.98 -4.64 -13.52
C TYR A 186 -4.58 -5.70 -12.50
N SER A 187 -3.53 -5.43 -11.71
CA SER A 187 -3.14 -6.31 -10.59
C SER A 187 -4.23 -6.37 -9.51
N LEU A 188 -4.89 -5.24 -9.23
CA LEU A 188 -6.05 -5.18 -8.33
C LEU A 188 -7.24 -5.97 -8.87
N PHE A 189 -7.54 -5.85 -10.17
CA PHE A 189 -8.58 -6.64 -10.83
C PHE A 189 -8.36 -8.15 -10.61
N HIS A 190 -7.16 -8.66 -10.90
CA HIS A 190 -6.84 -10.08 -10.71
C HIS A 190 -6.92 -10.52 -9.25
N ARG A 191 -6.47 -9.66 -8.32
CA ARG A 191 -6.58 -9.95 -6.89
C ARG A 191 -8.03 -10.06 -6.44
N LEU A 192 -8.89 -9.11 -6.83
CA LEU A 192 -10.31 -9.10 -6.48
C LEU A 192 -11.08 -10.23 -7.15
N TYR A 193 -10.77 -10.53 -8.41
CA TYR A 193 -11.39 -11.65 -9.13
C TYR A 193 -10.95 -13.01 -8.55
N GLY A 194 -9.68 -13.15 -8.17
CA GLY A 194 -9.15 -14.38 -7.57
C GLY A 194 -9.68 -14.64 -6.16
N MET A 195 -9.87 -13.60 -5.35
CA MET A 195 -10.33 -13.73 -3.95
C MET A 195 -11.86 -13.63 -3.80
N TYR A 196 -12.54 -12.82 -4.62
CA TYR A 196 -13.96 -12.49 -4.46
C TYR A 196 -14.71 -12.49 -5.81
N PRO A 197 -14.64 -13.57 -6.60
CA PRO A 197 -15.12 -13.58 -7.99
C PRO A 197 -16.59 -13.18 -8.12
N CYS A 198 -17.49 -13.80 -7.35
CA CYS A 198 -18.93 -13.55 -7.48
C CYS A 198 -19.31 -12.11 -7.07
N ASN A 199 -18.78 -11.63 -5.94
CA ASN A 199 -19.06 -10.28 -5.45
C ASN A 199 -18.51 -9.23 -6.42
N PHE A 200 -17.29 -9.44 -6.91
CA PHE A 200 -16.66 -8.50 -7.82
C PHE A 200 -17.34 -8.49 -9.19
N ILE A 201 -17.70 -9.64 -9.75
CA ILE A 201 -18.49 -9.70 -11.00
C ILE A 201 -19.85 -9.02 -10.83
N SER A 202 -20.52 -9.22 -9.69
CA SER A 202 -21.79 -8.53 -9.39
C SER A 202 -21.60 -7.01 -9.36
N TYR A 203 -20.54 -6.53 -8.70
CA TYR A 203 -20.17 -5.11 -8.72
C TYR A 203 -19.91 -4.61 -10.14
N LEU A 204 -19.09 -5.30 -10.93
CA LEU A 204 -18.77 -4.90 -12.31
C LEU A 204 -20.02 -4.77 -13.17
N ARG A 205 -20.98 -5.72 -13.04
CA ARG A 205 -22.26 -5.62 -13.76
C ARG A 205 -23.04 -4.40 -13.33
N SER A 206 -23.18 -4.16 -12.04
CA SER A 206 -23.96 -3.02 -11.52
C SER A 206 -23.33 -1.69 -11.94
N HIS A 207 -22.03 -1.52 -11.70
CA HIS A 207 -21.31 -0.27 -11.89
C HIS A 207 -21.13 0.12 -13.37
N TYR A 208 -20.83 -0.85 -14.23
CA TYR A 208 -20.57 -0.62 -15.65
C TYR A 208 -21.80 -0.78 -16.56
N SER A 209 -22.97 -1.10 -16.00
CA SER A 209 -24.24 -0.97 -16.74
C SER A 209 -24.64 0.50 -16.94
N MET A 210 -24.06 1.43 -16.16
CA MET A 210 -24.28 2.86 -16.31
C MET A 210 -23.48 3.40 -17.50
N LYS A 211 -24.15 4.13 -18.39
CA LYS A 211 -23.61 4.58 -19.68
C LYS A 211 -22.30 5.37 -19.58
N GLU A 212 -22.11 6.09 -18.49
CA GLU A 212 -20.91 6.89 -18.17
C GLU A 212 -19.64 6.06 -17.88
N ASN A 213 -19.78 4.78 -17.54
CA ASN A 213 -18.66 3.92 -17.17
C ASN A 213 -18.31 2.91 -18.28
N VAL A 214 -19.13 2.79 -19.32
CA VAL A 214 -18.98 1.78 -20.38
C VAL A 214 -17.62 1.88 -21.09
N ASP A 215 -17.13 3.08 -21.36
CA ASP A 215 -15.84 3.27 -22.02
C ASP A 215 -14.67 2.82 -21.14
N THR A 216 -14.76 3.02 -19.82
CA THR A 216 -13.78 2.51 -18.85
C THR A 216 -13.78 0.99 -18.83
N PHE A 217 -14.95 0.36 -18.92
CA PHE A 217 -15.06 -1.09 -19.02
C PHE A 217 -14.41 -1.64 -20.29
N GLU A 218 -14.71 -1.05 -21.44
CA GLU A 218 -14.22 -1.52 -22.74
C GLU A 218 -12.70 -1.35 -22.88
N GLU A 219 -12.13 -0.23 -22.42
CA GLU A 219 -10.70 0.07 -22.61
C GLU A 219 -9.79 -0.48 -21.49
N VAL A 220 -10.24 -0.49 -20.23
CA VAL A 220 -9.38 -0.90 -19.10
C VAL A 220 -9.68 -2.33 -18.67
N VAL A 221 -10.97 -2.69 -18.58
CA VAL A 221 -11.38 -3.99 -18.03
C VAL A 221 -11.35 -5.08 -19.11
N LYS A 222 -11.85 -4.78 -20.31
CA LYS A 222 -11.98 -5.75 -21.41
C LYS A 222 -10.69 -5.92 -22.20
N VAL A 223 -9.91 -4.85 -22.45
CA VAL A 223 -8.59 -4.97 -23.10
C VAL A 223 -7.60 -5.70 -22.21
N GLY A 224 -7.55 -5.36 -20.91
CA GLY A 224 -6.75 -6.09 -19.93
C GLY A 224 -7.12 -7.57 -19.88
N GLY A 225 -8.43 -7.89 -19.95
CA GLY A 225 -8.94 -9.27 -19.94
C GLY A 225 -8.62 -10.13 -21.18
N ARG A 226 -7.99 -9.59 -22.24
CA ARG A 226 -7.64 -10.36 -23.46
C ARG A 226 -6.48 -11.34 -23.24
N GLY A 227 -5.64 -11.13 -22.23
CA GLY A 227 -4.44 -11.95 -21.97
C GLY A 227 -4.62 -13.13 -21.01
N ALA A 228 -5.79 -13.28 -20.39
CA ALA A 228 -6.05 -14.35 -19.45
C ALA A 228 -7.42 -14.98 -19.73
N SER A 229 -7.60 -16.24 -19.33
CA SER A 229 -8.81 -17.08 -19.47
C SER A 229 -10.14 -16.46 -18.98
N LEU A 230 -10.14 -15.19 -18.54
CA LEU A 230 -11.27 -14.33 -18.20
C LEU A 230 -12.20 -14.01 -19.38
N TYR A 231 -11.69 -13.96 -20.62
CA TYR A 231 -12.55 -13.74 -21.79
C TYR A 231 -13.62 -14.83 -21.92
N VAL A 232 -13.34 -16.06 -21.49
CA VAL A 232 -14.30 -17.17 -21.58
C VAL A 232 -15.47 -16.98 -20.63
N HIS A 233 -15.31 -16.36 -19.45
CA HIS A 233 -16.43 -16.09 -18.53
C HIS A 233 -17.14 -14.75 -18.81
N PHE A 234 -16.44 -13.74 -19.31
CA PHE A 234 -17.06 -12.47 -19.70
C PHE A 234 -17.78 -12.53 -21.07
N SER A 235 -17.25 -13.29 -22.04
CA SER A 235 -17.79 -13.41 -23.39
C SER A 235 -18.94 -14.41 -23.50
N SER A 236 -19.00 -15.45 -22.65
CA SER A 236 -19.86 -16.60 -22.96
C SER A 236 -21.31 -16.53 -22.52
N ARG A 237 -21.79 -15.60 -21.66
CA ARG A 237 -23.26 -15.48 -21.41
C ARG A 237 -23.77 -14.30 -20.58
N SER A 238 -22.95 -13.60 -19.80
CA SER A 238 -23.52 -12.72 -18.75
C SER A 238 -23.75 -11.25 -19.13
N ILE A 239 -23.02 -10.68 -20.10
CA ILE A 239 -23.22 -9.26 -20.49
C ILE A 239 -24.20 -9.11 -21.65
N LYS A 240 -24.34 -10.11 -22.52
CA LYS A 240 -25.32 -10.08 -23.61
C LYS A 240 -26.78 -10.07 -23.13
N ASN A 241 -27.05 -10.46 -21.88
CA ASN A 241 -28.39 -10.40 -21.29
C ASN A 241 -28.72 -9.07 -20.60
N ALA A 242 -27.82 -8.09 -20.57
CA ALA A 242 -28.08 -6.75 -20.00
C ALA A 242 -28.61 -5.74 -21.04
N LYS A 243 -28.83 -6.17 -22.29
CA LYS A 243 -29.51 -5.39 -23.34
C LYS A 243 -30.93 -5.91 -23.64
N LYS A 244 -31.55 -6.64 -22.69
CA LYS A 244 -32.95 -7.05 -22.78
C LYS A 244 -33.68 -6.72 -21.50
#